data_AF-A0A8C8DQZ0-F1
#
_entry.id   AF-A0A8C8DQZ0-F1
#
_cell.length_a   1.000
_cell.length_b   1.000
_cell.length_c   1.000
_cell.angle_alpha   90.00
_cell.angle_beta   90.00
_cell.angle_gamma   90.00
#
_symmetry.space_group_name_H-M   'P 1'
#
loop_
_entity.id
_entity.type
_entity.pdbx_description
1 polymer ?
#
loop_
_entity_poly.entity_id
_entity_poly.type
_entity_poly.pdbx_seq_one_letter_code
_entity_poly.pdbx_strand_id
1 'polypeptide(L)'
;MWLREDLLKSIWHAFTALDVDHRGKVSKSQLKVLSYNLCTVMKIPHDPVAFEEHFKDDSKGPLSSDGYMLYLNRFILDKVQEDFDVTEFHRMCWTLCYKKKMRSPHLSISINDAFKVWCIFNFLSEDKYPLVIIIDEIEYFLRKLTEAMGIGLDEEKFAEYKANSKSCLSAWETINLVGMTYFCREVEPQTLSMGINHVFTELIMDVLKQGYMVKKGHKRKNWTERWFVLRPTALSYYESEDVLDLKGEIVLDQSCCVEALNDKDGKKCLFIIKCSDKSFEIRAPDKKKRQEWIQAVHSCIQLRRLGLTSPHREARRRRREVRQRQQAEEEELAERMKELQAANERKQRELEDMRMKMEEAAARAAREELQRKKTELDMQDRYRLDLEREKLVRLQMEEQMAQKSSELEQYLQRVRELEDMYHLLEEALEDERQAKHDEEAMRKLQSRLLQEEAAKRAELEQLHLQQQRELVQTEVEKKELIAEQQAKDRDLQAAALQLQRLKKEQQDALEQYEVRMSKKLERAANKTKTWKDKVAKHEGLVRLIQPGQKEPQRMTNWGPASFTDTELEMRKKFWQQSKAKGAQTQT
;
A
#
# COMPACT_ATOMS: atom_id res chain seq x y z
N MET A 1 -37.87 -17.48 73.38
CA MET A 1 -38.68 -17.80 72.19
C MET A 1 -37.94 -18.80 71.33
N TRP A 2 -38.57 -19.92 71.00
CA TRP A 2 -38.08 -20.81 69.93
C TRP A 2 -38.51 -20.25 68.58
N LEU A 3 -37.66 -20.36 67.56
CA LEU A 3 -38.02 -19.93 66.21
C LEU A 3 -38.98 -20.95 65.60
N ARG A 4 -40.03 -20.45 64.92
CA ARG A 4 -40.99 -21.27 64.15
C ARG A 4 -40.29 -22.24 63.19
N GLU A 5 -39.17 -21.81 62.61
CA GLU A 5 -38.29 -22.60 61.75
C GLU A 5 -37.65 -23.80 62.48
N ASP A 6 -37.10 -23.60 63.70
CA ASP A 6 -36.48 -24.68 64.49
C ASP A 6 -37.51 -25.77 64.87
N LEU A 7 -38.74 -25.37 65.21
CA LEU A 7 -39.84 -26.30 65.51
C LEU A 7 -40.27 -27.09 64.26
N LEU A 8 -40.42 -26.40 63.12
CA LEU A 8 -40.89 -26.98 61.86
C LEU A 8 -40.03 -28.17 61.40
N LYS A 9 -38.71 -28.16 61.66
CA LYS A 9 -37.79 -29.27 61.33
C LYS A 9 -38.19 -30.60 61.98
N SER A 10 -38.60 -30.56 63.24
CA SER A 10 -39.05 -31.75 63.97
C SER A 10 -40.36 -32.30 63.37
N ILE A 11 -41.24 -31.40 62.93
CA ILE A 11 -42.54 -31.74 62.34
C ILE A 11 -42.39 -32.25 60.91
N TRP A 12 -41.42 -31.74 60.13
CA TRP A 12 -41.05 -32.31 58.83
C TRP A 12 -40.66 -33.78 58.97
N HIS A 13 -39.77 -34.13 59.89
CA HIS A 13 -39.43 -35.53 60.15
C HIS A 13 -40.65 -36.39 60.50
N ALA A 14 -41.55 -35.90 61.38
CA ALA A 14 -42.79 -36.59 61.72
C ALA A 14 -43.71 -36.79 60.51
N PHE A 15 -43.83 -35.79 59.63
CA PHE A 15 -44.59 -35.87 58.39
C PHE A 15 -43.99 -36.89 57.41
N THR A 16 -42.67 -36.86 57.17
CA THR A 16 -41.96 -37.85 56.33
C THR A 16 -42.07 -39.28 56.89
N ALA A 17 -42.28 -39.44 58.20
CA ALA A 17 -42.53 -40.74 58.82
C ALA A 17 -43.98 -41.24 58.64
N LEU A 18 -44.93 -40.34 58.36
CA LEU A 18 -46.33 -40.67 58.04
C LEU A 18 -46.56 -40.84 56.53
N ASP A 19 -45.80 -40.16 55.67
CA ASP A 19 -45.82 -40.33 54.20
C ASP A 19 -45.16 -41.66 53.78
N VAL A 20 -45.87 -42.77 54.03
CA VAL A 20 -45.38 -44.15 53.81
C VAL A 20 -45.01 -44.40 52.35
N ASP A 21 -45.78 -43.85 51.42
CA ASP A 21 -45.57 -44.03 49.98
C ASP A 21 -44.48 -43.12 49.40
N HIS A 22 -43.96 -42.18 50.21
CA HIS A 22 -43.01 -41.13 49.80
C HIS A 22 -43.53 -40.29 48.61
N ARG A 23 -44.86 -40.06 48.57
CA ARG A 23 -45.56 -39.30 47.52
C ARG A 23 -45.85 -37.86 47.94
N GLY A 24 -45.36 -37.43 49.11
CA GLY A 24 -45.71 -36.15 49.74
C GLY A 24 -47.15 -36.12 50.27
N LYS A 25 -47.78 -37.29 50.49
CA LYS A 25 -49.21 -37.41 50.81
C LYS A 25 -49.45 -38.28 52.02
N VAL A 26 -50.07 -37.67 53.02
CA VAL A 26 -50.45 -38.29 54.30
C VAL A 26 -51.98 -38.21 54.43
N SER A 27 -52.64 -39.18 55.06
CA SER A 27 -54.11 -39.16 55.16
C SER A 27 -54.60 -38.01 56.05
N LYS A 28 -55.78 -37.44 55.76
CA LYS A 28 -56.43 -36.43 56.63
C LYS A 28 -56.51 -36.91 58.08
N SER A 29 -56.82 -38.19 58.30
CA SER A 29 -56.87 -38.82 59.64
C SER A 29 -55.52 -38.85 60.37
N GLN A 30 -54.42 -39.14 59.69
CA GLN A 30 -53.08 -39.10 60.29
C GLN A 30 -52.62 -37.66 60.57
N LEU A 31 -52.91 -36.72 59.66
CA LEU A 31 -52.61 -35.29 59.83
C LEU A 31 -53.41 -34.65 60.96
N LYS A 32 -54.66 -35.08 61.14
CA LYS A 32 -55.53 -34.70 62.27
C LYS A 32 -54.92 -35.14 63.60
N VAL A 33 -54.53 -36.42 63.73
CA VAL A 33 -53.89 -36.94 64.95
C VAL A 33 -52.56 -36.25 65.24
N LEU A 34 -51.72 -36.03 64.22
CA LEU A 34 -50.48 -35.25 64.37
C LEU A 34 -50.77 -33.82 64.85
N SER A 35 -51.74 -33.14 64.24
CA SER A 35 -52.13 -31.76 64.59
C SER A 35 -52.69 -31.66 66.01
N TYR A 36 -53.51 -32.62 66.44
CA TYR A 36 -54.07 -32.66 67.78
C TYR A 36 -52.99 -32.87 68.85
N ASN A 37 -52.07 -33.81 68.60
CA ASN A 37 -50.93 -34.05 69.49
C ASN A 37 -50.01 -32.83 69.55
N LEU A 38 -49.75 -32.17 68.41
CA LEU A 38 -48.98 -30.93 68.33
C LEU A 38 -49.63 -29.80 69.16
N CYS A 39 -50.93 -29.56 69.00
CA CYS A 39 -51.66 -28.59 69.81
C CYS A 39 -51.63 -28.94 71.30
N THR A 40 -51.77 -30.23 71.66
CA THR A 40 -51.73 -30.70 73.05
C THR A 40 -50.36 -30.44 73.69
N VAL A 41 -49.28 -30.88 73.05
CA VAL A 41 -47.92 -30.78 73.63
C VAL A 41 -47.40 -29.33 73.62
N MET A 42 -47.76 -28.51 72.62
CA MET A 42 -47.46 -27.07 72.62
C MET A 42 -48.50 -26.22 73.37
N LYS A 43 -49.42 -26.85 74.12
CA LYS A 43 -50.48 -26.22 74.94
C LYS A 43 -51.38 -25.21 74.19
N ILE A 44 -51.50 -25.35 72.87
CA ILE A 44 -52.25 -24.41 72.04
C ILE A 44 -53.76 -24.58 72.30
N PRO A 45 -54.46 -23.53 72.78
CA PRO A 45 -55.90 -23.59 72.94
C PRO A 45 -56.57 -23.69 71.57
N HIS A 46 -57.39 -24.72 71.41
CA HIS A 46 -58.14 -25.01 70.19
C HIS A 46 -59.56 -25.41 70.55
N ASP A 47 -60.53 -24.91 69.79
CA ASP A 47 -61.92 -25.39 69.85
C ASP A 47 -61.98 -26.76 69.16
N PRO A 48 -62.44 -27.83 69.84
CA PRO A 48 -62.62 -29.14 69.23
C PRO A 48 -63.57 -29.12 68.02
N VAL A 49 -64.59 -28.26 68.01
CA VAL A 49 -65.59 -28.21 66.92
C VAL A 49 -64.96 -27.64 65.64
N ALA A 50 -64.38 -26.44 65.70
CA ALA A 50 -63.66 -25.84 64.58
C ALA A 50 -62.46 -26.70 64.14
N PHE A 51 -61.75 -27.34 65.08
CA PHE A 51 -60.67 -28.26 64.74
C PHE A 51 -61.17 -29.46 63.90
N GLU A 52 -62.30 -30.06 64.27
CA GLU A 52 -62.90 -31.12 63.45
C GLU A 52 -63.34 -30.62 62.07
N GLU A 53 -63.92 -29.41 61.97
CA GLU A 53 -64.31 -28.81 60.69
C GLU A 53 -63.13 -28.66 59.72
N HIS A 54 -61.91 -28.40 60.23
CA HIS A 54 -60.71 -28.32 59.41
C HIS A 54 -60.29 -29.64 58.76
N PHE A 55 -60.66 -30.78 59.34
CA PHE A 55 -60.26 -32.12 58.89
C PHE A 55 -61.40 -32.95 58.29
N LYS A 56 -62.62 -32.42 58.19
CA LYS A 56 -63.72 -33.04 57.43
C LYS A 56 -63.29 -33.40 56.01
N ASP A 57 -63.82 -34.47 55.45
CA ASP A 57 -63.46 -34.92 54.10
C ASP A 57 -63.88 -33.92 53.01
N ASP A 58 -64.97 -33.18 53.23
CA ASP A 58 -65.42 -32.02 52.45
C ASP A 58 -64.26 -31.10 52.01
N SER A 59 -64.32 -30.66 50.75
CA SER A 59 -63.35 -29.71 50.15
C SER A 59 -63.47 -28.27 50.69
N LYS A 60 -64.29 -28.03 51.72
CA LYS A 60 -64.60 -26.71 52.29
C LYS A 60 -63.66 -26.26 53.43
N GLY A 61 -62.99 -27.19 54.11
CA GLY A 61 -62.10 -26.87 55.24
C GLY A 61 -60.75 -26.30 54.79
N PRO A 62 -60.05 -25.52 55.62
CA PRO A 62 -58.77 -24.88 55.26
C PRO A 62 -57.66 -25.86 54.85
N LEU A 63 -57.66 -27.12 55.32
CA LEU A 63 -56.70 -28.13 54.85
C LEU A 63 -57.00 -28.66 53.42
N SER A 64 -58.22 -28.43 52.92
CA SER A 64 -58.61 -28.75 51.55
C SER A 64 -58.23 -27.64 50.55
N SER A 65 -58.03 -26.39 51.01
CA SER A 65 -57.52 -25.26 50.21
C SER A 65 -56.02 -25.05 50.37
N ASP A 66 -55.52 -25.12 51.60
CA ASP A 66 -54.13 -24.84 51.99
C ASP A 66 -53.43 -26.17 52.28
N GLY A 67 -52.32 -26.47 51.58
CA GLY A 67 -51.54 -27.69 51.83
C GLY A 67 -51.05 -27.76 53.29
N TYR A 68 -50.88 -28.98 53.85
CA TYR A 68 -50.68 -29.19 55.29
C TYR A 68 -49.62 -28.30 55.96
N MET A 69 -48.53 -27.97 55.27
CA MET A 69 -47.50 -27.07 55.82
C MET A 69 -47.98 -25.62 55.95
N LEU A 70 -48.83 -25.12 55.05
CA LEU A 70 -49.48 -23.80 55.19
C LEU A 70 -50.48 -23.82 56.35
N TYR A 71 -51.29 -24.89 56.46
CA TYR A 71 -52.20 -25.11 57.59
C TYR A 71 -51.45 -25.12 58.94
N LEU A 72 -50.42 -25.95 59.05
CA LEU A 72 -49.55 -26.09 60.22
C LEU A 72 -48.95 -24.75 60.64
N ASN A 73 -48.42 -23.98 59.69
CA ASN A 73 -47.89 -22.65 59.95
C ASN A 73 -48.97 -21.72 60.55
N ARG A 74 -50.08 -21.53 59.83
CA ARG A 74 -51.12 -20.53 60.12
C ARG A 74 -52.00 -20.85 61.33
N PHE A 75 -52.31 -22.12 61.57
CA PHE A 75 -53.28 -22.53 62.60
C PHE A 75 -52.66 -23.10 63.87
N ILE A 76 -51.38 -23.50 63.83
CA ILE A 76 -50.66 -24.12 64.95
C ILE A 76 -49.41 -23.30 65.31
N LEU A 77 -48.42 -23.20 64.42
CA LEU A 77 -47.13 -22.58 64.76
C LEU A 77 -47.23 -21.08 65.07
N ASP A 78 -48.12 -20.35 64.39
CA ASP A 78 -48.39 -18.92 64.68
C ASP A 78 -49.19 -18.69 65.98
N LYS A 79 -49.56 -19.75 66.70
CA LYS A 79 -50.24 -19.69 68.02
C LYS A 79 -49.39 -20.22 69.19
N VAL A 80 -48.15 -20.64 68.94
CA VAL A 80 -47.26 -21.19 69.97
C VAL A 80 -46.90 -20.13 71.01
N GLN A 81 -47.08 -20.46 72.29
CA GLN A 81 -46.67 -19.63 73.43
C GLN A 81 -45.34 -20.15 74.01
N GLU A 82 -44.76 -19.44 75.00
CA GLU A 82 -43.43 -19.80 75.54
C GLU A 82 -43.46 -20.88 76.65
N ASP A 83 -44.62 -21.40 77.06
CA ASP A 83 -44.77 -22.17 78.30
C ASP A 83 -44.75 -23.71 78.16
N PHE A 84 -44.49 -24.24 76.97
CA PHE A 84 -44.48 -25.70 76.69
C PHE A 84 -43.08 -26.33 76.84
N ASP A 85 -43.04 -27.65 77.11
CA ASP A 85 -41.76 -28.39 77.12
C ASP A 85 -41.36 -28.79 75.69
N VAL A 86 -40.33 -28.11 75.17
CA VAL A 86 -39.74 -28.40 73.87
C VAL A 86 -39.15 -29.82 73.78
N THR A 87 -38.76 -30.42 74.92
CA THR A 87 -38.25 -31.78 75.02
C THR A 87 -39.36 -32.80 74.75
N GLU A 88 -40.56 -32.58 75.30
CA GLU A 88 -41.73 -33.42 75.00
C GLU A 88 -42.18 -33.25 73.56
N PHE A 89 -42.17 -32.02 73.03
CA PHE A 89 -42.45 -31.75 71.61
C PHE A 89 -41.49 -32.50 70.67
N HIS A 90 -40.18 -32.42 70.92
CA HIS A 90 -39.18 -33.16 70.16
C HIS A 90 -39.37 -34.67 70.34
N ARG A 91 -39.67 -35.15 71.55
CA ARG A 91 -39.90 -36.57 71.84
C ARG A 91 -41.13 -37.11 71.12
N MET A 92 -42.23 -36.35 71.08
CA MET A 92 -43.43 -36.68 70.29
C MET A 92 -43.06 -36.84 68.80
N CYS A 93 -42.38 -35.87 68.21
CA CYS A 93 -41.91 -35.94 66.83
C CYS A 93 -41.01 -37.17 66.58
N TRP A 94 -40.04 -37.40 67.46
CA TRP A 94 -39.11 -38.53 67.38
C TRP A 94 -39.82 -39.90 67.42
N THR A 95 -40.82 -40.08 68.30
CA THR A 95 -41.52 -41.37 68.46
C THR A 95 -42.22 -41.87 67.19
N LEU A 96 -42.66 -40.95 66.32
CA LEU A 96 -43.24 -41.25 65.01
C LEU A 96 -42.16 -41.71 64.00
N CYS A 97 -40.93 -41.23 64.16
CA CYS A 97 -39.83 -41.40 63.21
C CYS A 97 -38.97 -42.64 63.48
N TYR A 98 -38.45 -42.80 64.69
CA TYR A 98 -37.31 -43.68 64.96
C TYR A 98 -37.64 -45.17 64.69
N LYS A 99 -38.86 -45.61 65.05
CA LYS A 99 -39.33 -46.99 64.92
C LYS A 99 -39.29 -47.54 63.49
N LYS A 100 -39.35 -46.68 62.47
CA LYS A 100 -39.30 -47.08 61.06
C LYS A 100 -37.88 -47.11 60.49
N LYS A 101 -36.93 -46.32 61.03
CA LYS A 101 -35.62 -46.08 60.41
C LYS A 101 -34.41 -46.56 61.23
N MET A 102 -34.53 -46.75 62.54
CA MET A 102 -33.45 -47.35 63.34
C MET A 102 -33.47 -48.88 63.24
N ARG A 103 -32.73 -49.41 62.25
CA ARG A 103 -32.51 -50.85 62.02
C ARG A 103 -31.02 -51.24 61.99
N SER A 104 -30.14 -50.44 62.60
CA SER A 104 -28.71 -50.73 62.70
C SER A 104 -28.39 -51.48 64.00
N PRO A 105 -27.86 -52.73 63.95
CA PRO A 105 -27.69 -53.57 65.14
C PRO A 105 -26.36 -53.35 65.90
N HIS A 106 -25.54 -52.35 65.52
CA HIS A 106 -24.16 -52.20 66.01
C HIS A 106 -23.82 -50.81 66.57
N LEU A 107 -24.80 -49.97 66.89
CA LEU A 107 -24.55 -48.63 67.43
C LEU A 107 -24.18 -48.66 68.92
N SER A 108 -23.10 -47.99 69.30
CA SER A 108 -22.63 -47.86 70.70
C SER A 108 -23.45 -46.87 71.55
N ILE A 109 -24.55 -46.32 71.01
CA ILE A 109 -25.38 -45.29 71.65
C ILE A 109 -26.78 -45.79 71.97
N SER A 110 -27.35 -45.34 73.09
CA SER A 110 -28.72 -45.68 73.47
C SER A 110 -29.76 -45.00 72.57
N ILE A 111 -31.01 -45.49 72.58
CA ILE A 111 -32.14 -44.83 71.88
C ILE A 111 -32.35 -43.39 72.41
N ASN A 112 -32.05 -43.13 73.69
CA ASN A 112 -32.14 -41.80 74.28
C ASN A 112 -31.01 -40.87 73.80
N ASP A 113 -29.82 -41.42 73.53
CA ASP A 113 -28.70 -40.67 72.97
C ASP A 113 -28.86 -40.43 71.47
N ALA A 114 -29.40 -41.40 70.71
CA ALA A 114 -29.83 -41.19 69.33
C ALA A 114 -30.90 -40.08 69.23
N PHE A 115 -31.81 -39.97 70.20
CA PHE A 115 -32.76 -38.85 70.31
C PHE A 115 -32.06 -37.51 70.56
N LYS A 116 -31.08 -37.45 71.48
CA LYS A 116 -30.28 -36.23 71.72
C LYS A 116 -29.51 -35.81 70.47
N VAL A 117 -28.83 -36.75 69.80
CA VAL A 117 -28.11 -36.52 68.53
C VAL A 117 -29.06 -36.05 67.43
N TRP A 118 -30.29 -36.59 67.36
CA TRP A 118 -31.32 -36.11 66.43
C TRP A 118 -31.76 -34.67 66.72
N CYS A 119 -31.87 -34.28 67.99
CA CYS A 119 -32.17 -32.88 68.35
C CYS A 119 -31.01 -31.94 67.99
N ILE A 120 -29.75 -32.36 68.23
CA ILE A 120 -28.54 -31.62 67.82
C ILE A 120 -28.47 -31.50 66.30
N PHE A 121 -28.81 -32.56 65.56
CA PHE A 121 -28.98 -32.50 64.11
C PHE A 121 -30.06 -31.48 63.70
N ASN A 122 -31.25 -31.47 64.31
CA ASN A 122 -32.30 -30.49 63.99
C ASN A 122 -31.82 -29.05 64.27
N PHE A 123 -31.04 -28.85 65.33
CA PHE A 123 -30.48 -27.55 65.67
C PHE A 123 -29.40 -27.10 64.67
N LEU A 124 -28.57 -27.99 64.14
CA LEU A 124 -27.45 -27.63 63.25
C LEU A 124 -27.76 -27.76 61.74
N SER A 125 -28.77 -28.54 61.36
CA SER A 125 -29.20 -28.76 59.97
C SER A 125 -29.80 -27.51 59.32
N GLU A 126 -29.54 -27.36 58.03
CA GLU A 126 -29.95 -26.19 57.23
C GLU A 126 -31.47 -26.08 57.09
N ASP A 127 -31.99 -24.87 56.89
CA ASP A 127 -33.42 -24.55 57.07
C ASP A 127 -34.30 -24.91 55.84
N LYS A 128 -33.79 -25.80 54.97
CA LYS A 128 -34.46 -26.29 53.75
C LYS A 128 -34.77 -27.78 53.89
N TYR A 129 -35.91 -28.21 53.34
CA TYR A 129 -36.25 -29.63 53.23
C TYR A 129 -35.79 -30.19 51.87
N PRO A 130 -35.25 -31.43 51.78
CA PRO A 130 -35.00 -32.38 52.87
C PRO A 130 -33.88 -31.91 53.81
N LEU A 131 -34.09 -32.13 55.11
CA LEU A 131 -33.13 -31.70 56.14
C LEU A 131 -31.79 -32.41 56.00
N VAL A 132 -30.73 -31.60 55.96
CA VAL A 132 -29.34 -32.05 55.92
C VAL A 132 -28.47 -31.17 56.83
N ILE A 133 -27.41 -31.78 57.40
CA ILE A 133 -26.33 -31.07 58.08
C ILE A 133 -25.09 -31.12 57.19
N ILE A 134 -24.44 -29.98 56.97
CA ILE A 134 -23.22 -29.89 56.14
C ILE A 134 -21.98 -30.36 56.92
N ILE A 135 -20.88 -30.68 56.22
CA ILE A 135 -19.64 -31.16 56.88
C ILE A 135 -19.13 -30.18 57.94
N ASP A 136 -19.16 -28.86 57.75
CA ASP A 136 -18.58 -27.92 58.73
C ASP A 136 -19.39 -27.83 60.03
N GLU A 137 -20.71 -28.10 59.98
CA GLU A 137 -21.55 -28.19 61.18
C GLU A 137 -21.44 -29.58 61.84
N ILE A 138 -21.13 -30.63 61.07
CA ILE A 138 -20.71 -31.94 61.61
C ILE A 138 -19.36 -31.80 62.32
N GLU A 139 -18.40 -31.08 61.73
CA GLU A 139 -17.10 -30.81 62.32
C GLU A 139 -17.24 -30.02 63.63
N TYR A 140 -18.05 -28.95 63.62
CA TYR A 140 -18.39 -28.21 64.84
C TYR A 140 -19.00 -29.12 65.92
N PHE A 141 -19.94 -30.00 65.56
CA PHE A 141 -20.56 -30.94 66.50
C PHE A 141 -19.55 -31.97 67.04
N LEU A 142 -18.73 -32.58 66.18
CA LEU A 142 -17.74 -33.56 66.58
C LEU A 142 -16.66 -32.93 67.48
N ARG A 143 -16.15 -31.74 67.13
CA ARG A 143 -15.22 -30.98 68.00
C ARG A 143 -15.85 -30.72 69.37
N LYS A 144 -17.11 -30.25 69.41
CA LYS A 144 -17.88 -30.05 70.64
C LYS A 144 -18.09 -31.32 71.47
N LEU A 145 -18.33 -32.45 70.80
CA LEU A 145 -18.49 -33.76 71.45
C LEU A 145 -17.15 -34.25 72.02
N THR A 146 -16.05 -34.10 71.30
CA THR A 146 -14.71 -34.46 71.79
C THR A 146 -14.24 -33.55 72.93
N GLU A 147 -14.51 -32.24 72.87
CA GLU A 147 -14.31 -31.28 73.97
C GLU A 147 -15.06 -31.73 75.25
N ALA A 148 -16.34 -32.10 75.11
CA ALA A 148 -17.18 -32.53 76.22
C ALA A 148 -16.74 -33.88 76.84
N MET A 149 -16.09 -34.75 76.06
CA MET A 149 -15.51 -36.01 76.55
C MET A 149 -14.07 -35.85 77.10
N GLY A 150 -13.42 -34.70 76.85
CA GLY A 150 -11.99 -34.51 77.16
C GLY A 150 -11.04 -35.28 76.25
N ILE A 151 -11.47 -35.63 75.04
CA ILE A 151 -10.75 -36.46 74.06
C ILE A 151 -10.35 -35.58 72.86
N GLY A 152 -9.30 -35.95 72.12
CA GLY A 152 -8.94 -35.31 70.85
C GLY A 152 -9.70 -35.90 69.66
N LEU A 153 -10.10 -35.06 68.71
CA LEU A 153 -10.63 -35.51 67.41
C LEU A 153 -9.48 -36.06 66.55
N ASP A 154 -9.68 -37.20 65.89
CA ASP A 154 -8.72 -37.79 64.95
C ASP A 154 -8.77 -37.02 63.61
N GLU A 155 -8.04 -35.89 63.55
CA GLU A 155 -8.15 -34.92 62.45
C GLU A 155 -7.72 -35.47 61.08
N GLU A 156 -6.79 -36.41 61.03
CA GLU A 156 -6.36 -37.08 59.79
C GLU A 156 -7.54 -37.85 59.17
N LYS A 157 -8.20 -38.72 59.95
CA LYS A 157 -9.41 -39.44 59.50
C LYS A 157 -10.56 -38.51 59.17
N PHE A 158 -10.70 -37.39 59.87
CA PHE A 158 -11.75 -36.42 59.56
C PHE A 158 -11.46 -35.67 58.25
N ALA A 159 -10.20 -35.36 57.94
CA ALA A 159 -9.79 -34.77 56.67
C ALA A 159 -9.99 -35.75 55.50
N GLU A 160 -9.59 -37.03 55.66
CA GLU A 160 -9.88 -38.09 54.67
C GLU A 160 -11.39 -38.26 54.45
N TYR A 161 -12.18 -38.23 55.52
CA TYR A 161 -13.64 -38.28 55.43
C TYR A 161 -14.21 -37.06 54.71
N LYS A 162 -13.72 -35.85 55.01
CA LYS A 162 -14.14 -34.57 54.39
C LYS A 162 -13.81 -34.51 52.89
N ALA A 163 -12.73 -35.17 52.46
CA ALA A 163 -12.35 -35.27 51.05
C ALA A 163 -13.17 -36.31 50.26
N ASN A 164 -13.53 -37.44 50.89
CA ASN A 164 -14.15 -38.58 50.19
C ASN A 164 -15.69 -38.69 50.36
N SER A 165 -16.31 -37.93 51.26
CA SER A 165 -17.73 -38.06 51.62
C SER A 165 -18.63 -37.03 50.95
N LYS A 166 -19.94 -37.27 51.03
CA LYS A 166 -20.97 -36.28 50.67
C LYS A 166 -20.78 -34.99 51.48
N SER A 167 -20.93 -33.83 50.82
CA SER A 167 -20.88 -32.49 51.44
C SER A 167 -21.92 -32.25 52.55
N CYS A 168 -22.93 -33.12 52.66
CA CYS A 168 -23.91 -33.11 53.73
C CYS A 168 -24.44 -34.51 54.06
N LEU A 169 -24.97 -34.68 55.28
CA LEU A 169 -25.56 -35.91 55.79
C LEU A 169 -27.02 -35.67 56.22
N SER A 170 -27.84 -36.71 56.13
CA SER A 170 -29.16 -36.76 56.78
C SER A 170 -29.04 -37.15 58.26
N ALA A 171 -30.09 -36.89 59.04
CA ALA A 171 -30.14 -37.18 60.48
C ALA A 171 -29.70 -38.61 60.85
N TRP A 172 -30.09 -39.60 60.06
CA TRP A 172 -29.79 -41.02 60.30
C TRP A 172 -28.32 -41.35 60.01
N GLU A 173 -27.73 -40.71 58.99
CA GLU A 173 -26.30 -40.81 58.71
C GLU A 173 -25.49 -40.14 59.84
N THR A 174 -25.93 -38.99 60.38
CA THR A 174 -25.29 -38.34 61.55
C THR A 174 -25.37 -39.20 62.82
N ILE A 175 -26.53 -39.80 63.10
CA ILE A 175 -26.72 -40.71 64.25
C ILE A 175 -25.81 -41.95 64.12
N ASN A 176 -25.70 -42.51 62.91
CA ASN A 176 -24.77 -43.61 62.64
C ASN A 176 -23.31 -43.17 62.81
N LEU A 177 -22.93 -42.00 62.29
CA LEU A 177 -21.55 -41.48 62.36
C LEU A 177 -21.06 -41.33 63.81
N VAL A 178 -21.91 -40.76 64.69
CA VAL A 178 -21.63 -40.64 66.12
C VAL A 178 -21.66 -42.00 66.81
N GLY A 179 -22.67 -42.84 66.51
CA GLY A 179 -22.84 -44.16 67.13
C GLY A 179 -21.82 -45.22 66.73
N MET A 180 -21.03 -44.98 65.66
CA MET A 180 -19.87 -45.78 65.25
C MET A 180 -18.55 -45.30 65.88
N THR A 181 -18.54 -44.13 66.56
CA THR A 181 -17.34 -43.53 67.20
C THR A 181 -16.11 -43.33 66.30
N TYR A 182 -16.26 -43.37 64.97
CA TYR A 182 -15.16 -43.56 64.01
C TYR A 182 -13.97 -42.57 64.13
N PHE A 183 -14.22 -41.31 64.52
CA PHE A 183 -13.18 -40.27 64.68
C PHE A 183 -12.63 -40.14 66.11
N CYS A 184 -13.04 -41.01 67.03
CA CYS A 184 -12.62 -40.98 68.44
C CYS A 184 -11.95 -42.31 68.79
N ARG A 185 -10.73 -42.27 69.33
CA ARG A 185 -10.02 -43.48 69.73
C ARG A 185 -10.63 -44.06 71.01
N GLU A 186 -11.08 -45.32 70.93
CA GLU A 186 -11.52 -46.18 72.05
C GLU A 186 -12.36 -45.48 73.14
N VAL A 187 -13.52 -44.95 72.75
CA VAL A 187 -14.44 -44.29 73.69
C VAL A 187 -15.40 -45.30 74.33
N GLU A 188 -15.42 -45.35 75.65
CA GLU A 188 -16.44 -46.13 76.38
C GLU A 188 -17.85 -45.55 76.13
N PRO A 189 -18.89 -46.39 75.90
CA PRO A 189 -20.27 -45.94 75.69
C PRO A 189 -20.81 -44.98 76.77
N GLN A 190 -20.36 -45.10 78.02
CA GLN A 190 -20.71 -44.19 79.12
C GLN A 190 -20.19 -42.77 78.86
N THR A 191 -18.89 -42.63 78.56
CA THR A 191 -18.24 -41.36 78.21
C THR A 191 -18.90 -40.71 76.99
N LEU A 192 -19.25 -41.51 75.97
CA LEU A 192 -19.98 -41.04 74.80
C LEU A 192 -21.37 -40.51 75.15
N SER A 193 -22.14 -41.24 75.97
CA SER A 193 -23.46 -40.81 76.44
C SER A 193 -23.38 -39.52 77.27
N MET A 194 -22.36 -39.38 78.12
CA MET A 194 -22.07 -38.16 78.88
C MET A 194 -21.74 -36.97 77.96
N GLY A 195 -20.87 -37.16 76.97
CA GLY A 195 -20.52 -36.13 75.98
C GLY A 195 -21.73 -35.68 75.16
N ILE A 196 -22.52 -36.62 74.65
CA ILE A 196 -23.78 -36.34 73.93
C ILE A 196 -24.77 -35.60 74.86
N ASN A 197 -24.86 -35.98 76.13
CA ASN A 197 -25.71 -35.30 77.11
C ASN A 197 -25.26 -33.85 77.35
N HIS A 198 -23.95 -33.61 77.49
CA HIS A 198 -23.39 -32.27 77.68
C HIS A 198 -23.70 -31.34 76.50
N VAL A 199 -23.39 -31.77 75.27
CA VAL A 199 -23.66 -31.00 74.05
C VAL A 199 -25.16 -30.79 73.83
N PHE A 200 -26.01 -31.75 74.21
CA PHE A 200 -27.46 -31.58 74.21
C PHE A 200 -27.92 -30.51 75.22
N THR A 201 -27.39 -30.52 76.45
CA THR A 201 -27.71 -29.48 77.44
C THR A 201 -27.21 -28.08 77.02
N GLU A 202 -26.03 -27.99 76.41
CA GLU A 202 -25.47 -26.73 75.87
C GLU A 202 -26.35 -26.19 74.72
N LEU A 203 -26.56 -26.98 73.67
CA LEU A 203 -27.12 -26.49 72.40
C LEU A 203 -28.66 -26.54 72.31
N ILE A 204 -29.31 -27.47 73.02
CA ILE A 204 -30.78 -27.68 72.92
C ILE A 204 -31.51 -27.12 74.14
N MET A 205 -30.97 -27.34 75.34
CA MET A 205 -31.57 -26.83 76.58
C MET A 205 -31.11 -25.40 76.93
N ASP A 206 -30.29 -24.79 76.06
CA ASP A 206 -29.67 -23.46 76.21
C ASP A 206 -29.00 -23.27 77.59
N VAL A 207 -28.34 -24.31 78.12
CA VAL A 207 -27.64 -24.25 79.42
C VAL A 207 -26.21 -23.73 79.22
N LEU A 208 -25.99 -22.48 79.64
CA LEU A 208 -24.73 -21.76 79.47
C LEU A 208 -23.71 -22.06 80.58
N LYS A 209 -24.18 -22.46 81.78
CA LYS A 209 -23.34 -22.87 82.90
C LYS A 209 -24.15 -23.66 83.93
N GLN A 210 -23.56 -24.69 84.50
CA GLN A 210 -24.13 -25.41 85.64
C GLN A 210 -23.07 -25.77 86.70
N GLY A 211 -23.50 -26.10 87.91
CA GLY A 211 -22.61 -26.44 89.03
C GLY A 211 -23.20 -26.16 90.41
N TYR A 212 -22.65 -26.81 91.45
CA TYR A 212 -23.00 -26.52 92.84
C TYR A 212 -22.47 -25.15 93.30
N MET A 213 -23.30 -24.40 94.00
CA MET A 213 -22.94 -23.18 94.74
C MET A 213 -23.75 -23.07 96.04
N VAL A 214 -23.22 -22.33 97.02
CA VAL A 214 -23.88 -22.15 98.31
C VAL A 214 -24.62 -20.81 98.34
N LYS A 215 -25.95 -20.86 98.43
CA LYS A 215 -26.84 -19.70 98.37
C LYS A 215 -27.26 -19.24 99.77
N LYS A 216 -27.36 -17.93 99.99
CA LYS A 216 -28.00 -17.37 101.19
C LYS A 216 -29.53 -17.43 101.08
N GLY A 217 -30.18 -17.91 102.13
CA GLY A 217 -31.63 -17.90 102.27
C GLY A 217 -32.16 -16.48 102.46
N HIS A 218 -33.27 -16.14 101.79
CA HIS A 218 -33.79 -14.77 101.80
C HIS A 218 -34.51 -14.44 103.11
N LYS A 219 -35.40 -15.33 103.59
CA LYS A 219 -36.12 -15.20 104.88
C LYS A 219 -35.22 -15.60 106.06
N ARG A 220 -34.91 -16.89 106.19
CA ARG A 220 -33.90 -17.42 107.14
C ARG A 220 -32.52 -17.29 106.48
N LYS A 221 -31.59 -16.53 107.06
CA LYS A 221 -30.29 -16.16 106.45
C LYS A 221 -29.24 -17.29 106.44
N ASN A 222 -29.68 -18.54 106.50
CA ASN A 222 -28.84 -19.73 106.43
C ASN A 222 -28.19 -19.84 105.05
N TRP A 223 -27.10 -20.60 104.96
CA TRP A 223 -26.39 -20.87 103.71
C TRP A 223 -26.61 -22.33 103.32
N THR A 224 -27.16 -22.57 102.13
CA THR A 224 -27.53 -23.91 101.63
C THR A 224 -26.90 -24.16 100.27
N GLU A 225 -26.26 -25.31 100.11
CA GLU A 225 -25.78 -25.76 98.81
C GLU A 225 -26.96 -26.14 97.90
N ARG A 226 -26.85 -25.74 96.63
CA ARG A 226 -27.85 -25.97 95.58
C ARG A 226 -27.14 -26.19 94.25
N TRP A 227 -27.71 -27.02 93.40
CA TRP A 227 -27.31 -27.09 92.00
C TRP A 227 -27.87 -25.87 91.25
N PHE A 228 -27.03 -25.14 90.52
CA PHE A 228 -27.45 -23.99 89.73
C PHE A 228 -27.37 -24.31 88.24
N VAL A 229 -28.33 -23.80 87.47
CA VAL A 229 -28.40 -23.91 86.01
C VAL A 229 -28.68 -22.53 85.42
N LEU A 230 -27.73 -21.98 84.67
CA LEU A 230 -27.83 -20.70 83.98
C LEU A 230 -28.31 -20.89 82.55
N ARG A 231 -29.38 -20.19 82.20
CA ARG A 231 -29.93 -20.04 80.84
C ARG A 231 -29.92 -18.55 80.45
N PRO A 232 -30.05 -18.17 79.16
CA PRO A 232 -29.99 -16.77 78.73
C PRO A 232 -30.95 -15.80 79.44
N THR A 233 -32.08 -16.30 79.94
CA THR A 233 -33.16 -15.51 80.57
C THR A 233 -33.25 -15.65 82.10
N ALA A 234 -32.61 -16.66 82.69
CA ALA A 234 -32.80 -17.00 84.11
C ALA A 234 -31.68 -17.88 84.67
N LEU A 235 -31.47 -17.77 85.98
CA LEU A 235 -30.62 -18.65 86.78
C LEU A 235 -31.50 -19.44 87.75
N SER A 236 -31.86 -20.66 87.35
CA SER A 236 -32.67 -21.60 88.13
C SER A 236 -31.78 -22.36 89.14
N TYR A 237 -32.32 -22.79 90.29
CA TYR A 237 -31.58 -23.59 91.27
C TYR A 237 -32.41 -24.70 91.92
N TYR A 238 -31.78 -25.86 92.13
CA TYR A 238 -32.40 -27.15 92.45
C TYR A 238 -31.78 -27.76 93.73
N GLU A 239 -32.40 -28.79 94.30
CA GLU A 239 -31.80 -29.59 95.39
C GLU A 239 -30.44 -30.18 94.94
N SER A 240 -30.41 -30.78 93.75
CA SER A 240 -29.33 -31.63 93.24
C SER A 240 -29.18 -31.54 91.71
N GLU A 241 -28.11 -32.16 91.19
CA GLU A 241 -27.72 -32.20 89.76
C GLU A 241 -28.67 -33.02 88.87
N ASP A 242 -29.61 -33.76 89.45
CA ASP A 242 -30.70 -34.46 88.75
C ASP A 242 -31.76 -33.52 88.15
N VAL A 243 -31.78 -32.24 88.57
CA VAL A 243 -32.66 -31.18 88.06
C VAL A 243 -34.17 -31.46 88.29
N LEU A 244 -34.52 -32.40 89.18
CA LEU A 244 -35.91 -32.80 89.43
C LEU A 244 -36.66 -31.85 90.38
N ASP A 245 -36.00 -31.37 91.45
CA ASP A 245 -36.64 -30.55 92.48
C ASP A 245 -36.16 -29.08 92.42
N LEU A 246 -36.95 -28.25 91.72
CA LEU A 246 -36.72 -26.81 91.54
C LEU A 246 -37.03 -26.02 92.82
N LYS A 247 -36.00 -25.48 93.48
CA LYS A 247 -36.11 -24.67 94.71
C LYS A 247 -36.28 -23.17 94.45
N GLY A 248 -36.29 -22.76 93.18
CA GLY A 248 -36.61 -21.40 92.74
C GLY A 248 -35.75 -20.92 91.58
N GLU A 249 -36.05 -19.70 91.13
CA GLU A 249 -35.44 -19.11 89.95
C GLU A 249 -35.15 -17.62 90.15
N ILE A 250 -34.06 -17.16 89.51
CA ILE A 250 -33.65 -15.77 89.45
C ILE A 250 -33.78 -15.33 88.00
N VAL A 251 -34.88 -14.64 87.66
CA VAL A 251 -35.08 -14.08 86.31
C VAL A 251 -34.03 -13.00 86.06
N LEU A 252 -33.39 -13.04 84.89
CA LEU A 252 -32.38 -12.08 84.48
C LEU A 252 -33.02 -11.05 83.54
N ASP A 253 -33.42 -9.92 84.13
CA ASP A 253 -33.91 -8.73 83.43
C ASP A 253 -32.77 -7.77 83.04
N GLN A 254 -33.09 -6.66 82.37
CA GLN A 254 -32.11 -5.67 81.90
C GLN A 254 -31.53 -4.80 83.03
N SER A 255 -32.32 -4.61 84.10
CA SER A 255 -32.00 -3.85 85.31
C SER A 255 -31.15 -4.65 86.30
N CYS A 256 -31.10 -5.98 86.18
CA CYS A 256 -30.23 -6.83 86.98
C CYS A 256 -28.75 -6.39 86.91
N CYS A 257 -28.02 -6.59 88.01
CA CYS A 257 -26.57 -6.54 88.02
C CYS A 257 -25.98 -7.71 88.81
N VAL A 258 -24.73 -8.05 88.51
CA VAL A 258 -23.95 -9.04 89.25
C VAL A 258 -22.62 -8.42 89.68
N GLU A 259 -22.32 -8.51 90.97
CA GLU A 259 -21.18 -7.84 91.61
C GLU A 259 -20.39 -8.83 92.47
N ALA A 260 -19.06 -8.72 92.45
CA ALA A 260 -18.22 -9.43 93.41
C ALA A 260 -18.40 -8.80 94.81
N LEU A 261 -18.52 -9.63 95.84
CA LEU A 261 -18.52 -9.18 97.22
C LEU A 261 -17.15 -9.43 97.87
N ASN A 262 -16.79 -8.55 98.80
CA ASN A 262 -15.69 -8.77 99.73
C ASN A 262 -16.03 -9.93 100.69
N ASP A 263 -15.01 -10.64 101.14
CA ASP A 263 -15.15 -11.75 102.08
C ASP A 263 -15.77 -11.25 103.41
N LYS A 264 -16.82 -11.94 103.90
CA LYS A 264 -17.61 -11.57 105.10
C LYS A 264 -18.07 -12.79 105.87
N ASP A 265 -18.28 -12.69 107.17
CA ASP A 265 -18.80 -13.76 108.05
C ASP A 265 -18.02 -15.09 107.90
N GLY A 266 -16.69 -15.01 107.77
CA GLY A 266 -15.80 -16.15 107.50
C GLY A 266 -15.89 -16.74 106.09
N LYS A 267 -16.81 -16.26 105.24
CA LYS A 267 -17.09 -16.80 103.89
C LYS A 267 -16.32 -16.01 102.85
N LYS A 268 -15.55 -16.76 102.05
CA LYS A 268 -14.79 -16.25 100.92
C LYS A 268 -15.48 -16.58 99.59
N CYS A 269 -15.04 -15.92 98.52
CA CYS A 269 -15.53 -16.17 97.15
C CYS A 269 -17.02 -15.80 96.97
N LEU A 270 -17.46 -14.75 97.66
CA LEU A 270 -18.83 -14.23 97.61
C LEU A 270 -19.07 -13.36 96.35
N PHE A 271 -20.31 -13.42 95.86
CA PHE A 271 -20.87 -12.49 94.87
C PHE A 271 -22.37 -12.27 95.15
N ILE A 272 -22.94 -11.24 94.53
CA ILE A 272 -24.36 -10.91 94.65
C ILE A 272 -24.97 -10.66 93.28
N ILE A 273 -26.17 -11.19 93.06
CA ILE A 273 -27.03 -10.80 91.95
C ILE A 273 -28.11 -9.89 92.55
N LYS A 274 -28.22 -8.65 92.07
CA LYS A 274 -29.32 -7.74 92.41
C LYS A 274 -30.31 -7.76 91.26
N CYS A 275 -31.58 -8.00 91.57
CA CYS A 275 -32.70 -7.93 90.66
C CYS A 275 -33.64 -6.80 91.11
N SER A 276 -34.63 -6.47 90.28
CA SER A 276 -35.58 -5.37 90.49
C SER A 276 -36.32 -5.41 91.85
N ASP A 277 -36.54 -6.61 92.42
CA ASP A 277 -37.32 -6.83 93.64
C ASP A 277 -36.54 -7.50 94.79
N LYS A 278 -35.45 -8.21 94.48
CA LYS A 278 -34.71 -9.08 95.41
C LYS A 278 -33.22 -9.09 95.09
N SER A 279 -32.40 -9.31 96.12
CA SER A 279 -30.98 -9.62 95.97
C SER A 279 -30.64 -11.02 96.48
N PHE A 280 -29.66 -11.63 95.83
CA PHE A 280 -29.25 -13.02 96.02
C PHE A 280 -27.74 -13.09 96.26
N GLU A 281 -27.34 -13.19 97.53
CA GLU A 281 -25.95 -13.50 97.91
C GLU A 281 -25.65 -14.98 97.63
N ILE A 282 -24.58 -15.23 96.89
CA ILE A 282 -24.14 -16.57 96.48
C ILE A 282 -22.62 -16.69 96.75
N ARG A 283 -22.21 -17.89 97.19
CA ARG A 283 -20.82 -18.28 97.38
C ARG A 283 -20.46 -19.35 96.34
N ALA A 284 -19.45 -19.05 95.53
CA ALA A 284 -18.82 -20.07 94.67
C ALA A 284 -17.78 -20.89 95.47
N PRO A 285 -17.40 -22.10 95.01
CA PRO A 285 -16.39 -22.92 95.68
C PRO A 285 -15.04 -22.21 95.85
N ASP A 286 -14.55 -21.58 94.78
CA ASP A 286 -13.24 -20.92 94.71
C ASP A 286 -13.27 -19.59 93.92
N LYS A 287 -12.13 -18.89 93.85
CA LYS A 287 -11.99 -17.59 93.19
C LYS A 287 -12.16 -17.63 91.67
N LYS A 288 -11.70 -18.71 91.00
CA LYS A 288 -11.86 -18.92 89.56
C LYS A 288 -13.32 -19.20 89.25
N LYS A 289 -13.96 -20.14 89.96
CA LYS A 289 -15.39 -20.43 89.78
C LYS A 289 -16.27 -19.22 90.08
N ARG A 290 -15.96 -18.39 91.09
CA ARG A 290 -16.63 -17.09 91.30
C ARG A 290 -16.56 -16.23 90.04
N GLN A 291 -15.36 -16.07 89.47
CA GLN A 291 -15.17 -15.22 88.30
C GLN A 291 -15.90 -15.76 87.07
N GLU A 292 -15.82 -17.07 86.80
CA GLU A 292 -16.57 -17.73 85.73
C GLU A 292 -18.09 -17.52 85.87
N TRP A 293 -18.65 -17.63 87.08
CA TRP A 293 -20.08 -17.44 87.33
C TRP A 293 -20.51 -15.97 87.21
N ILE A 294 -19.73 -15.02 87.74
CA ILE A 294 -19.98 -13.58 87.55
C ILE A 294 -19.98 -13.23 86.06
N GLN A 295 -18.98 -13.70 85.30
CA GLN A 295 -18.86 -13.43 83.87
C GLN A 295 -20.03 -14.03 83.08
N ALA A 296 -20.42 -15.29 83.34
CA ALA A 296 -21.53 -15.92 82.65
C ALA A 296 -22.87 -15.21 82.92
N VAL A 297 -23.17 -14.86 84.18
CA VAL A 297 -24.39 -14.11 84.54
C VAL A 297 -24.36 -12.70 83.95
N HIS A 298 -23.22 -12.02 83.97
CA HIS A 298 -23.07 -10.69 83.36
C HIS A 298 -23.32 -10.72 81.85
N SER A 299 -22.79 -11.72 81.15
CA SER A 299 -23.05 -11.92 79.72
C SER A 299 -24.52 -12.15 79.43
N CYS A 300 -25.24 -12.94 80.25
CA CYS A 300 -26.69 -13.12 80.11
C CYS A 300 -27.43 -11.77 80.24
N ILE A 301 -27.17 -11.00 81.30
CA ILE A 301 -27.75 -9.67 81.50
C ILE A 301 -27.45 -8.74 80.31
N GLN A 302 -26.23 -8.78 79.78
CA GLN A 302 -25.84 -7.94 78.63
C GLN A 302 -26.53 -8.37 77.32
N LEU A 303 -26.73 -9.66 77.08
CA LEU A 303 -27.55 -10.15 75.95
C LEU A 303 -28.99 -9.62 76.06
N ARG A 304 -29.59 -9.70 77.26
CA ARG A 304 -30.94 -9.18 77.53
C ARG A 304 -31.03 -7.67 77.28
N ARG A 305 -30.00 -6.89 77.59
CA ARG A 305 -29.91 -5.43 77.30
C ARG A 305 -29.78 -5.12 75.81
N LEU A 306 -29.04 -5.94 75.07
CA LEU A 306 -28.81 -5.77 73.62
C LEU A 306 -29.96 -6.35 72.76
N GLY A 307 -30.99 -6.95 73.37
CA GLY A 307 -32.06 -7.65 72.65
C GLY A 307 -31.62 -8.95 71.96
N LEU A 308 -30.44 -9.46 72.33
CA LEU A 308 -29.79 -10.61 71.70
C LEU A 308 -30.36 -11.94 72.21
N THR A 309 -30.13 -12.99 71.41
CA THR A 309 -30.67 -14.34 71.61
C THR A 309 -29.66 -15.26 72.32
N SER A 310 -29.92 -16.57 72.36
CA SER A 310 -28.95 -17.53 72.94
C SER A 310 -27.61 -17.47 72.18
N PRO A 311 -26.46 -17.43 72.89
CA PRO A 311 -25.13 -17.46 72.28
C PRO A 311 -24.94 -18.56 71.24
N HIS A 312 -25.51 -19.75 71.45
CA HIS A 312 -25.38 -20.89 70.54
C HIS A 312 -26.19 -20.68 69.25
N ARG A 313 -27.34 -20.02 69.34
CA ARG A 313 -28.17 -19.63 68.18
C ARG A 313 -27.52 -18.50 67.38
N GLU A 314 -26.87 -17.56 68.05
CA GLU A 314 -26.10 -16.50 67.37
C GLU A 314 -24.83 -17.03 66.72
N ALA A 315 -24.12 -17.95 67.38
CA ALA A 315 -22.98 -18.64 66.78
C ALA A 315 -23.41 -19.43 65.53
N ARG A 316 -24.51 -20.19 65.59
CA ARG A 316 -25.10 -20.87 64.42
C ARG A 316 -25.44 -19.89 63.29
N ARG A 317 -26.14 -18.79 63.61
CA ARG A 317 -26.52 -17.76 62.65
C ARG A 317 -25.29 -17.15 61.97
N ARG A 318 -24.30 -16.69 62.73
CA ARG A 318 -23.07 -16.09 62.19
C ARG A 318 -22.28 -17.07 61.32
N ARG A 319 -22.19 -18.36 61.68
CA ARG A 319 -21.56 -19.39 60.82
C ARG A 319 -22.27 -19.52 59.47
N ARG A 320 -23.60 -19.46 59.43
CA ARG A 320 -24.37 -19.47 58.18
C ARG A 320 -24.22 -18.19 57.37
N GLU A 321 -24.28 -17.03 58.01
CA GLU A 321 -24.07 -15.73 57.36
C GLU A 321 -22.68 -15.64 56.72
N VAL A 322 -21.64 -16.18 57.36
CA VAL A 322 -20.29 -16.28 56.78
C VAL A 322 -20.26 -17.21 55.57
N ARG A 323 -20.78 -18.44 55.69
CA ARG A 323 -20.82 -19.39 54.54
C ARG A 323 -21.62 -18.85 53.36
N GLN A 324 -22.75 -18.19 53.60
CA GLN A 324 -23.59 -17.62 52.55
C GLN A 324 -22.90 -16.45 51.82
N ARG A 325 -22.07 -15.67 52.53
CA ARG A 325 -21.20 -14.65 51.90
C ARG A 325 -20.10 -15.30 51.07
N GLN A 326 -19.39 -16.28 51.62
CA GLN A 326 -18.34 -17.00 50.89
C GLN A 326 -18.87 -17.65 49.61
N GLN A 327 -20.03 -18.31 49.67
CA GLN A 327 -20.68 -18.87 48.48
C GLN A 327 -21.08 -17.77 47.47
N ALA A 328 -21.61 -16.63 47.92
CA ALA A 328 -21.96 -15.52 47.03
C ALA A 328 -20.72 -14.86 46.39
N GLU A 329 -19.62 -14.73 47.15
CA GLU A 329 -18.32 -14.23 46.68
C GLU A 329 -17.69 -15.19 45.66
N GLU A 330 -17.81 -16.52 45.86
CA GLU A 330 -17.40 -17.55 44.89
C GLU A 330 -18.28 -17.56 43.63
N GLU A 331 -19.60 -17.39 43.76
CA GLU A 331 -20.54 -17.30 42.64
C GLU A 331 -20.32 -16.02 41.80
N GLU A 332 -20.12 -14.87 42.44
CA GLU A 332 -19.77 -13.60 41.78
C GLU A 332 -18.41 -13.71 41.05
N LEU A 333 -17.40 -14.31 41.70
CA LEU A 333 -16.10 -14.53 41.08
C LEU A 333 -16.18 -15.48 39.88
N ALA A 334 -16.97 -16.56 39.97
CA ALA A 334 -17.18 -17.51 38.89
C ALA A 334 -17.93 -16.89 37.70
N GLU A 335 -18.96 -16.07 37.94
CA GLU A 335 -19.63 -15.30 36.89
C GLU A 335 -18.67 -14.29 36.26
N ARG A 336 -17.86 -13.58 37.05
CA ARG A 336 -16.88 -12.63 36.55
C ARG A 336 -15.76 -13.29 35.73
N MET A 337 -15.30 -14.48 36.12
CA MET A 337 -14.36 -15.27 35.32
C MET A 337 -14.96 -15.70 33.99
N LYS A 338 -16.24 -16.10 33.98
CA LYS A 338 -17.00 -16.48 32.77
C LYS A 338 -17.23 -15.28 31.84
N GLU A 339 -17.51 -14.08 32.36
CA GLU A 339 -17.54 -12.84 31.58
C GLU A 339 -16.17 -12.55 30.92
N LEU A 340 -15.09 -12.61 31.70
CA LEU A 340 -13.73 -12.34 31.22
C LEU A 340 -13.30 -13.35 30.15
N GLN A 341 -13.63 -14.64 30.31
CA GLN A 341 -13.41 -15.65 29.29
C GLN A 341 -14.21 -15.32 28.01
N ALA A 342 -15.51 -15.04 28.13
CA ALA A 342 -16.37 -14.72 26.98
C ALA A 342 -16.00 -13.39 26.29
N ALA A 343 -15.31 -12.47 26.98
CA ALA A 343 -14.72 -11.27 26.39
C ALA A 343 -13.40 -11.58 25.67
N ASN A 344 -12.55 -12.43 26.25
CA ASN A 344 -11.29 -12.85 25.64
C ASN A 344 -11.52 -13.67 24.36
N GLU A 345 -12.49 -14.60 24.36
CA GLU A 345 -12.89 -15.36 23.18
C GLU A 345 -13.40 -14.47 22.03
N ARG A 346 -14.14 -13.40 22.34
CA ARG A 346 -14.56 -12.41 21.31
C ARG A 346 -13.36 -11.70 20.73
N LYS A 347 -12.46 -11.21 21.58
CA LYS A 347 -11.24 -10.51 21.17
C LYS A 347 -10.30 -11.40 20.33
N GLN A 348 -10.24 -12.70 20.62
CA GLN A 348 -9.53 -13.66 19.78
C GLN A 348 -10.16 -13.77 18.38
N ARG A 349 -11.49 -13.94 18.29
CA ARG A 349 -12.21 -14.00 17.01
C ARG A 349 -12.08 -12.71 16.20
N GLU A 350 -12.08 -11.54 16.86
CA GLU A 350 -11.83 -10.23 16.23
C GLU A 350 -10.40 -10.14 15.66
N LEU A 351 -9.40 -10.65 16.38
CA LEU A 351 -8.02 -10.70 15.89
C LEU A 351 -7.83 -11.70 14.74
N GLU A 352 -8.55 -12.83 14.76
CA GLU A 352 -8.55 -13.81 13.67
C GLU A 352 -9.24 -13.28 12.40
N ASP A 353 -10.41 -12.65 12.53
CA ASP A 353 -11.11 -11.97 11.43
C ASP A 353 -10.27 -10.83 10.83
N MET A 354 -9.65 -10.00 11.66
CA MET A 354 -8.71 -8.96 11.21
C MET A 354 -7.49 -9.55 10.49
N ARG A 355 -6.94 -10.67 10.99
CA ARG A 355 -5.83 -11.38 10.32
C ARG A 355 -6.26 -11.94 8.97
N MET A 356 -7.42 -12.60 8.89
CA MET A 356 -7.98 -13.10 7.62
C MET A 356 -8.19 -11.97 6.60
N LYS A 357 -8.74 -10.83 7.03
CA LYS A 357 -8.91 -9.64 6.17
C LYS A 357 -7.59 -9.07 5.65
N MET A 358 -6.54 -9.07 6.47
CA MET A 358 -5.19 -8.67 6.05
C MET A 358 -4.58 -9.68 5.07
N GLU A 359 -4.72 -10.97 5.33
CA GLU A 359 -4.22 -12.05 4.46
C GLU A 359 -4.91 -12.04 3.08
N GLU A 360 -6.24 -11.88 3.05
CA GLU A 360 -6.97 -11.67 1.81
C GLU A 360 -6.58 -10.37 1.09
N ALA A 361 -6.34 -9.27 1.81
CA ALA A 361 -5.94 -8.00 1.21
C ALA A 361 -4.56 -8.10 0.55
N ALA A 362 -3.60 -8.76 1.21
CA ALA A 362 -2.30 -9.09 0.63
C ALA A 362 -2.46 -10.01 -0.60
N ALA A 363 -3.31 -11.04 -0.54
CA ALA A 363 -3.58 -11.93 -1.66
C ALA A 363 -4.26 -11.22 -2.85
N ARG A 364 -5.13 -10.23 -2.60
CA ARG A 364 -5.71 -9.35 -3.64
C ARG A 364 -4.62 -8.47 -4.28
N ALA A 365 -3.83 -7.78 -3.46
CA ALA A 365 -2.73 -6.92 -3.96
C ALA A 365 -1.70 -7.69 -4.79
N ALA A 366 -1.31 -8.90 -4.37
CA ALA A 366 -0.38 -9.76 -5.13
C ALA A 366 -0.97 -10.22 -6.47
N ARG A 367 -2.28 -10.48 -6.56
CA ARG A 367 -2.96 -10.79 -7.82
C ARG A 367 -3.00 -9.57 -8.76
N GLU A 368 -3.27 -8.39 -8.22
CA GLU A 368 -3.22 -7.14 -9.00
C GLU A 368 -1.81 -6.84 -9.52
N GLU A 369 -0.78 -7.03 -8.69
CA GLU A 369 0.61 -6.83 -9.11
C GLU A 369 1.01 -7.82 -10.23
N LEU A 370 0.62 -9.09 -10.11
CA LEU A 370 0.81 -10.09 -11.16
C LEU A 370 0.06 -9.74 -12.44
N GLN A 371 -1.18 -9.23 -12.34
CA GLN A 371 -1.95 -8.74 -13.49
C GLN A 371 -1.27 -7.54 -14.16
N ARG A 372 -0.80 -6.55 -13.40
CA ARG A 372 -0.08 -5.37 -13.91
C ARG A 372 1.18 -5.80 -14.66
N LYS A 373 2.01 -6.66 -14.06
CA LYS A 373 3.21 -7.25 -14.69
C LYS A 373 2.87 -8.02 -15.96
N LYS A 374 1.79 -8.80 -15.97
CA LYS A 374 1.33 -9.46 -17.20
C LYS A 374 0.92 -8.44 -18.27
N THR A 375 0.12 -7.42 -17.94
CA THR A 375 -0.30 -6.41 -18.94
C THR A 375 0.88 -5.61 -19.49
N GLU A 376 1.94 -5.42 -18.70
CA GLU A 376 3.18 -4.79 -19.15
C GLU A 376 3.93 -5.69 -20.15
N LEU A 377 4.08 -6.98 -19.85
CA LEU A 377 4.68 -7.97 -20.76
C LEU A 377 3.85 -8.13 -22.05
N ASP A 378 2.52 -8.29 -21.94
CA ASP A 378 1.59 -8.40 -23.08
C ASP A 378 1.67 -7.15 -24.00
N MET A 379 2.05 -5.98 -23.46
CA MET A 379 2.28 -4.75 -24.25
C MET A 379 3.69 -4.71 -24.86
N GLN A 380 4.73 -5.13 -24.13
CA GLN A 380 6.10 -5.24 -24.66
C GLN A 380 6.17 -6.22 -25.85
N ASP A 381 5.49 -7.37 -25.76
CA ASP A 381 5.42 -8.34 -26.86
C ASP A 381 4.65 -7.81 -28.07
N ARG A 382 3.61 -6.98 -27.88
CA ARG A 382 2.93 -6.28 -28.99
C ARG A 382 3.86 -5.31 -29.70
N TYR A 383 4.53 -4.42 -28.96
CA TYR A 383 5.49 -3.48 -29.54
C TYR A 383 6.61 -4.20 -30.29
N ARG A 384 7.07 -5.35 -29.77
CA ARG A 384 8.05 -6.20 -30.46
C ARG A 384 7.50 -6.74 -31.78
N LEU A 385 6.30 -7.33 -31.78
CA LEU A 385 5.66 -7.88 -32.98
C LEU A 385 5.39 -6.80 -34.04
N ASP A 386 4.98 -5.60 -33.62
CA ASP A 386 4.75 -4.48 -34.54
C ASP A 386 6.06 -3.91 -35.10
N LEU A 387 7.14 -3.88 -34.33
CA LEU A 387 8.49 -3.56 -34.83
C LEU A 387 9.04 -4.64 -35.79
N GLU A 388 8.73 -5.92 -35.55
CA GLU A 388 9.07 -7.02 -36.47
C GLU A 388 8.27 -6.93 -37.78
N ARG A 389 7.00 -6.49 -37.74
CA ARG A 389 6.18 -6.17 -38.92
C ARG A 389 6.70 -4.96 -39.69
N GLU A 390 7.03 -3.86 -39.01
CA GLU A 390 7.54 -2.64 -39.65
C GLU A 390 8.84 -2.92 -40.41
N LYS A 391 9.75 -3.72 -39.83
CA LYS A 391 10.98 -4.19 -40.51
C LYS A 391 10.68 -4.98 -41.78
N LEU A 392 9.68 -5.86 -41.76
CA LEU A 392 9.29 -6.64 -42.93
C LEU A 392 8.70 -5.76 -44.04
N VAL A 393 7.80 -4.84 -43.70
CA VAL A 393 7.23 -3.86 -44.65
C VAL A 393 8.31 -2.96 -45.23
N ARG A 394 9.26 -2.51 -44.41
CA ARG A 394 10.41 -1.73 -44.87
C ARG A 394 11.29 -2.51 -45.83
N LEU A 395 11.59 -3.78 -45.56
CA LEU A 395 12.40 -4.62 -46.44
C LEU A 395 11.71 -4.87 -47.79
N GLN A 396 10.40 -5.08 -47.79
CA GLN A 396 9.58 -5.15 -49.01
C GLN A 396 9.59 -3.84 -49.80
N MET A 397 9.56 -2.69 -49.11
CA MET A 397 9.66 -1.37 -49.73
C MET A 397 11.05 -1.13 -50.33
N GLU A 398 12.13 -1.54 -49.63
CA GLU A 398 13.50 -1.46 -50.12
C GLU A 398 13.71 -2.37 -51.36
N GLU A 399 13.10 -3.55 -51.40
CA GLU A 399 13.08 -4.42 -52.59
C GLU A 399 12.33 -3.79 -53.78
N GLN A 400 11.13 -3.23 -53.55
CA GLN A 400 10.38 -2.53 -54.61
C GLN A 400 11.12 -1.30 -55.14
N MET A 401 11.80 -0.55 -54.26
CA MET A 401 12.64 0.58 -54.66
C MET A 401 13.84 0.14 -55.50
N ALA A 402 14.48 -0.99 -55.17
CA ALA A 402 15.58 -1.56 -55.94
C ALA A 402 15.13 -2.08 -57.33
N GLN A 403 13.94 -2.67 -57.43
CA GLN A 403 13.33 -3.03 -58.71
C GLN A 403 13.09 -1.76 -59.56
N LYS A 404 12.55 -0.69 -58.96
CA LYS A 404 12.28 0.58 -59.65
C LYS A 404 13.54 1.35 -60.04
N SER A 405 14.63 1.26 -59.29
CA SER A 405 15.91 1.84 -59.71
C SER A 405 16.52 1.06 -60.90
N SER A 406 16.42 -0.27 -60.92
CA SER A 406 16.91 -1.08 -62.05
C SER A 406 16.09 -0.85 -63.33
N GLU A 407 14.77 -0.65 -63.23
CA GLU A 407 13.95 -0.17 -64.35
C GLU A 407 14.45 1.18 -64.88
N LEU A 408 14.71 2.14 -63.98
CA LEU A 408 15.18 3.47 -64.34
C LEU A 408 16.57 3.46 -65.01
N GLU A 409 17.49 2.62 -64.55
CA GLU A 409 18.80 2.42 -65.17
C GLU A 409 18.68 1.91 -66.61
N GLN A 410 17.76 0.97 -66.88
CA GLN A 410 17.48 0.48 -68.24
C GLN A 410 16.88 1.58 -69.13
N TYR A 411 15.99 2.43 -68.61
CA TYR A 411 15.50 3.60 -69.36
C TYR A 411 16.63 4.58 -69.68
N LEU A 412 17.50 4.89 -68.72
CA LEU A 412 18.63 5.82 -68.91
C LEU A 412 19.66 5.29 -69.90
N GLN A 413 19.98 3.99 -69.89
CA GLN A 413 20.86 3.39 -70.90
C GLN A 413 20.25 3.54 -72.30
N ARG A 414 18.95 3.28 -72.44
CA ARG A 414 18.25 3.38 -73.73
C ARG A 414 18.12 4.82 -74.26
N VAL A 415 18.21 5.83 -73.38
CA VAL A 415 18.34 7.23 -73.79
C VAL A 415 19.74 7.50 -74.36
N ARG A 416 20.80 7.02 -73.70
CA ARG A 416 22.18 7.17 -74.22
C ARG A 416 22.37 6.49 -75.57
N GLU A 417 21.83 5.28 -75.75
CA GLU A 417 21.85 4.57 -77.04
C GLU A 417 21.16 5.36 -78.17
N LEU A 418 20.23 6.27 -77.84
CA LEU A 418 19.63 7.20 -78.80
C LEU A 418 20.47 8.47 -78.98
N GLU A 419 21.06 9.01 -77.91
CA GLU A 419 21.97 10.17 -77.96
C GLU A 419 23.23 9.88 -78.80
N ASP A 420 23.87 8.72 -78.60
CA ASP A 420 25.00 8.25 -79.43
C ASP A 420 24.61 8.11 -80.91
N MET A 421 23.40 7.60 -81.18
CA MET A 421 22.85 7.51 -82.54
C MET A 421 22.55 8.87 -83.18
N TYR A 422 22.18 9.89 -82.39
CA TYR A 422 22.03 11.25 -82.89
C TYR A 422 23.39 11.87 -83.23
N HIS A 423 24.42 11.71 -82.38
CA HIS A 423 25.75 12.25 -82.66
C HIS A 423 26.40 11.61 -83.90
N LEU A 424 26.26 10.30 -84.12
CA LEU A 424 26.70 9.64 -85.36
C LEU A 424 25.99 10.18 -86.62
N LEU A 425 24.75 10.65 -86.48
CA LEU A 425 23.99 11.32 -87.55
C LEU A 425 24.44 12.78 -87.77
N GLU A 426 24.88 13.47 -86.72
CA GLU A 426 25.48 14.80 -86.82
C GLU A 426 26.86 14.75 -87.50
N GLU A 427 27.75 13.84 -87.08
CA GLU A 427 29.07 13.66 -87.70
C GLU A 427 28.97 13.36 -89.20
N ALA A 428 28.09 12.44 -89.60
CA ALA A 428 27.87 12.10 -91.01
C ALA A 428 27.30 13.27 -91.85
N LEU A 429 26.55 14.19 -91.22
CA LEU A 429 26.04 15.41 -91.86
C LEU A 429 27.14 16.47 -92.02
N GLU A 430 28.03 16.57 -91.04
CA GLU A 430 29.20 17.46 -91.06
C GLU A 430 30.22 17.01 -92.12
N ASP A 431 30.43 15.70 -92.28
CA ASP A 431 31.24 15.12 -93.37
C ASP A 431 30.68 15.44 -94.76
N GLU A 432 29.36 15.34 -94.99
CA GLU A 432 28.76 15.74 -96.28
C GLU A 432 28.97 17.25 -96.53
N ARG A 433 28.78 18.08 -95.50
CA ARG A 433 29.02 19.54 -95.59
C ARG A 433 30.48 19.85 -95.93
N GLN A 434 31.44 19.14 -95.34
CA GLN A 434 32.86 19.33 -95.63
C GLN A 434 33.20 18.91 -97.07
N ALA A 435 32.71 17.75 -97.53
CA ALA A 435 32.91 17.29 -98.91
C ALA A 435 32.34 18.28 -99.95
N LYS A 436 31.20 18.94 -99.67
CA LYS A 436 30.66 20.02 -100.52
C LYS A 436 31.59 21.24 -100.58
N HIS A 437 32.16 21.65 -99.44
CA HIS A 437 33.08 22.78 -99.38
C HIS A 437 34.38 22.51 -100.17
N ASP A 438 34.91 21.29 -100.09
CA ASP A 438 36.12 20.90 -100.83
C ASP A 438 35.89 20.80 -102.34
N GLU A 439 34.70 20.36 -102.77
CA GLU A 439 34.30 20.41 -104.19
C GLU A 439 34.22 21.86 -104.70
N GLU A 440 33.61 22.76 -103.92
CA GLU A 440 33.60 24.20 -104.25
C GLU A 440 35.01 24.81 -104.26
N ALA A 441 35.88 24.40 -103.34
CA ALA A 441 37.26 24.88 -103.27
C ALA A 441 38.05 24.49 -104.53
N MET A 442 37.92 23.25 -105.01
CA MET A 442 38.52 22.82 -106.28
C MET A 442 38.00 23.62 -107.47
N ARG A 443 36.68 23.85 -107.57
CA ARG A 443 36.08 24.67 -108.64
C ARG A 443 36.62 26.12 -108.63
N LYS A 444 36.76 26.72 -107.44
CA LYS A 444 37.35 28.07 -107.26
C LYS A 444 38.83 28.11 -107.65
N LEU A 445 39.61 27.07 -107.30
CA LEU A 445 41.02 26.95 -107.66
C LEU A 445 41.22 26.83 -109.19
N GLN A 446 40.41 25.99 -109.85
CA GLN A 446 40.41 25.82 -111.30
C GLN A 446 40.09 27.13 -112.03
N SER A 447 39.11 27.90 -111.54
CA SER A 447 38.77 29.21 -112.09
C SER A 447 39.92 30.24 -111.96
N ARG A 448 40.71 30.20 -110.88
CA ARG A 448 41.87 31.08 -110.71
C ARG A 448 42.99 30.74 -111.71
N LEU A 449 43.31 29.45 -111.87
CA LEU A 449 44.33 29.00 -112.81
C LEU A 449 43.98 29.41 -114.27
N LEU A 450 42.71 29.32 -114.66
CA LEU A 450 42.23 29.78 -115.96
C LEU A 450 42.34 31.31 -116.15
N GLN A 451 42.17 32.10 -115.09
CA GLN A 451 42.41 33.55 -115.12
C GLN A 451 43.90 33.89 -115.24
N GLU A 452 44.78 33.15 -114.56
CA GLU A 452 46.24 33.33 -114.66
C GLU A 452 46.78 32.93 -116.05
N GLU A 453 46.25 31.87 -116.66
CA GLU A 453 46.49 31.49 -118.08
C GLU A 453 46.06 32.60 -119.05
N ALA A 454 44.90 33.21 -118.83
CA ALA A 454 44.38 34.29 -119.67
C ALA A 454 45.19 35.58 -119.53
N ALA A 455 45.58 35.96 -118.31
CA ALA A 455 46.41 37.14 -118.04
C ALA A 455 47.78 37.03 -118.75
N LYS A 456 48.46 35.89 -118.64
CA LYS A 456 49.76 35.63 -119.29
C LYS A 456 49.67 35.70 -120.83
N ARG A 457 48.56 35.29 -121.43
CA ARG A 457 48.31 35.49 -122.88
C ARG A 457 48.18 36.98 -123.22
N ALA A 458 47.41 37.75 -122.45
CA ALA A 458 47.21 39.18 -122.70
C ALA A 458 48.51 40.00 -122.55
N GLU A 459 49.39 39.66 -121.59
CA GLU A 459 50.71 40.26 -121.45
C GLU A 459 51.60 40.02 -122.67
N LEU A 460 51.61 38.79 -123.20
CA LEU A 460 52.35 38.44 -124.42
C LEU A 460 51.82 39.16 -125.67
N GLU A 461 50.49 39.31 -125.81
CA GLU A 461 49.89 40.09 -126.90
C GLU A 461 50.24 41.58 -126.81
N GLN A 462 50.24 42.17 -125.61
CA GLN A 462 50.69 43.56 -125.43
C GLN A 462 52.15 43.74 -125.81
N LEU A 463 53.04 42.84 -125.37
CA LEU A 463 54.46 42.91 -125.69
C LEU A 463 54.71 42.80 -127.21
N HIS A 464 53.95 41.94 -127.90
CA HIS A 464 54.01 41.82 -129.36
C HIS A 464 53.52 43.09 -130.07
N LEU A 465 52.41 43.69 -129.62
CA LEU A 465 51.91 44.96 -130.15
C LEU A 465 52.91 46.12 -129.94
N GLN A 466 53.65 46.09 -128.82
CA GLN A 466 54.63 47.10 -128.48
C GLN A 466 55.85 47.02 -129.41
N GLN A 467 56.38 45.82 -129.66
CA GLN A 467 57.44 45.58 -130.65
C GLN A 467 57.04 46.02 -132.07
N GLN A 468 55.79 45.75 -132.49
CA GLN A 468 55.30 46.22 -133.80
C GLN A 468 55.30 47.76 -133.92
N ARG A 469 54.99 48.48 -132.84
CA ARG A 469 54.97 49.96 -132.83
C ARG A 469 56.38 50.55 -132.94
N GLU A 470 57.36 49.98 -132.25
CA GLU A 470 58.76 50.41 -132.31
C GLU A 470 59.37 50.21 -133.71
N LEU A 471 59.04 49.09 -134.38
CA LEU A 471 59.40 48.85 -135.78
C LEU A 471 58.79 49.89 -136.74
N VAL A 472 57.53 50.28 -136.54
CA VAL A 472 56.88 51.32 -137.36
C VAL A 472 57.48 52.71 -137.09
N GLN A 473 57.81 53.07 -135.85
CA GLN A 473 58.45 54.37 -135.55
C GLN A 473 59.83 54.48 -136.19
N THR A 474 60.68 53.47 -136.05
CA THR A 474 62.03 53.46 -136.66
C THR A 474 61.99 53.48 -138.20
N GLU A 475 60.93 52.95 -138.82
CA GLU A 475 60.66 53.12 -140.25
C GLU A 475 60.24 54.54 -140.66
N VAL A 476 59.61 55.31 -139.77
CA VAL A 476 59.18 56.70 -140.03
C VAL A 476 60.36 57.66 -139.89
N GLU A 477 61.12 57.58 -138.79
CA GLU A 477 62.32 58.40 -138.57
C GLU A 477 63.32 58.28 -139.75
N LYS A 478 63.50 57.05 -140.25
CA LYS A 478 64.33 56.77 -141.42
C LYS A 478 63.84 57.46 -142.71
N LYS A 479 62.53 57.65 -142.88
CA LYS A 479 61.94 58.34 -144.05
C LYS A 479 62.11 59.86 -143.92
N GLU A 480 61.96 60.41 -142.71
CA GLU A 480 62.16 61.84 -142.44
C GLU A 480 63.61 62.27 -142.68
N LEU A 481 64.59 61.49 -142.17
CA LEU A 481 66.02 61.74 -142.41
C LEU A 481 66.38 61.75 -143.90
N ILE A 482 65.77 60.89 -144.72
CA ILE A 482 65.98 60.87 -146.18
C ILE A 482 65.35 62.11 -146.86
N ALA A 483 64.19 62.57 -146.39
CA ALA A 483 63.55 63.78 -146.93
C ALA A 483 64.35 65.05 -146.58
N GLU A 484 64.86 65.15 -145.35
CA GLU A 484 65.69 66.26 -144.89
C GLU A 484 67.03 66.31 -145.64
N GLN A 485 67.56 65.13 -145.99
CA GLN A 485 68.72 64.96 -146.85
C GLN A 485 68.46 65.59 -148.25
N GLN A 486 67.40 65.14 -148.93
CA GLN A 486 67.05 65.62 -150.28
C GLN A 486 66.68 67.11 -150.38
N ALA A 487 66.36 67.78 -149.26
CA ALA A 487 66.19 69.23 -149.25
C ALA A 487 67.55 69.94 -149.42
N LYS A 488 68.56 69.52 -148.65
CA LYS A 488 69.89 70.16 -148.56
C LYS A 488 70.63 70.17 -149.91
N ASP A 489 70.42 69.18 -150.78
CA ASP A 489 71.02 69.17 -152.13
C ASP A 489 70.34 70.10 -153.13
N ARG A 490 69.04 70.39 -152.97
CA ARG A 490 68.34 71.35 -153.84
C ARG A 490 68.89 72.74 -153.62
N ASP A 491 69.17 73.09 -152.36
CA ASP A 491 69.79 74.36 -151.98
C ASP A 491 71.23 74.48 -152.53
N LEU A 492 72.03 73.39 -152.47
CA LEU A 492 73.35 73.32 -153.09
C LEU A 492 73.30 73.51 -154.62
N GLN A 493 72.33 72.91 -155.31
CA GLN A 493 72.15 73.09 -156.76
C GLN A 493 71.71 74.51 -157.12
N ALA A 494 70.85 75.14 -156.30
CA ALA A 494 70.45 76.54 -156.49
C ALA A 494 71.64 77.50 -156.39
N ALA A 495 72.50 77.31 -155.38
CA ALA A 495 73.71 78.12 -155.19
C ALA A 495 74.69 77.99 -156.37
N ALA A 496 74.88 76.78 -156.92
CA ALA A 496 75.75 76.54 -158.08
C ALA A 496 75.26 77.28 -159.34
N LEU A 497 73.95 77.30 -159.60
CA LEU A 497 73.32 78.03 -160.70
C LEU A 497 73.51 79.55 -160.59
N GLN A 498 73.45 80.10 -159.37
CA GLN A 498 73.67 81.52 -159.12
C GLN A 498 75.12 81.94 -159.43
N LEU A 499 76.09 81.10 -159.04
CA LEU A 499 77.51 81.27 -159.34
C LEU A 499 77.82 81.21 -160.85
N GLN A 500 77.03 80.46 -161.61
CA GLN A 500 77.19 80.32 -163.06
C GLN A 500 76.67 81.54 -163.84
N ARG A 501 75.61 82.21 -163.36
CA ARG A 501 75.09 83.45 -163.99
C ARG A 501 76.08 84.61 -163.90
N LEU A 502 76.64 84.84 -162.71
CA LEU A 502 77.59 85.93 -162.45
C LEU A 502 78.86 85.83 -163.33
N LYS A 503 79.34 84.61 -163.61
CA LYS A 503 80.45 84.40 -164.56
C LYS A 503 80.07 84.77 -166.00
N LYS A 504 78.84 84.48 -166.42
CA LYS A 504 78.39 84.76 -167.79
C LYS A 504 78.18 86.25 -168.02
N GLU A 505 77.57 86.95 -167.05
CA GLU A 505 77.40 88.41 -167.09
C GLU A 505 78.75 89.15 -167.21
N GLN A 506 79.83 88.60 -166.63
CA GLN A 506 81.18 89.14 -166.78
C GLN A 506 81.78 88.92 -168.19
N GLN A 507 81.45 87.83 -168.87
CA GLN A 507 81.89 87.58 -170.26
C GLN A 507 81.08 88.39 -171.28
N ASP A 508 79.75 88.43 -171.13
CA ASP A 508 78.84 89.17 -172.02
C ASP A 508 79.16 90.69 -172.03
N ALA A 509 79.76 91.21 -170.97
CA ALA A 509 80.23 92.59 -170.86
C ALA A 509 81.53 92.88 -171.66
N LEU A 510 82.38 91.88 -171.89
CA LEU A 510 83.62 92.01 -172.68
C LEU A 510 83.30 92.00 -174.18
N GLU A 511 82.53 91.02 -174.67
CA GLU A 511 82.22 90.89 -176.10
C GLU A 511 81.45 92.10 -176.67
N GLN A 512 80.57 92.71 -175.87
CA GLN A 512 79.83 93.91 -176.26
C GLN A 512 80.71 95.14 -176.50
N TYR A 513 81.92 95.19 -175.94
CA TYR A 513 82.88 96.27 -176.18
C TYR A 513 83.51 96.14 -177.57
N GLU A 514 83.88 94.93 -177.98
CA GLU A 514 84.55 94.66 -179.27
C GLU A 514 83.60 94.80 -180.47
N VAL A 515 82.42 94.17 -180.40
CA VAL A 515 81.44 94.13 -181.51
C VAL A 515 80.97 95.53 -181.93
N ARG A 516 81.01 96.51 -181.00
CA ARG A 516 80.55 97.88 -181.24
C ARG A 516 81.47 98.71 -182.14
N MET A 517 82.74 98.32 -182.29
CA MET A 517 83.64 98.93 -183.28
C MET A 517 83.37 98.42 -184.70
N SER A 518 83.28 97.10 -184.88
CA SER A 518 83.16 96.46 -186.20
C SER A 518 81.91 96.90 -186.97
N LYS A 519 80.75 97.03 -186.31
CA LYS A 519 79.46 97.31 -186.95
C LYS A 519 79.29 98.71 -187.57
N LYS A 520 80.33 99.55 -187.59
CA LYS A 520 80.37 100.77 -188.43
C LYS A 520 80.78 100.53 -189.89
N LEU A 521 81.29 99.34 -190.25
CA LEU A 521 81.92 99.10 -191.56
C LEU A 521 80.99 98.59 -192.69
N GLU A 522 79.94 97.82 -192.39
CA GLU A 522 79.35 96.90 -193.39
C GLU A 522 78.02 97.33 -194.05
N ARG A 523 77.33 98.37 -193.54
CA ARG A 523 75.89 98.58 -193.85
C ARG A 523 75.54 99.15 -195.24
N ALA A 524 76.43 98.99 -196.23
CA ALA A 524 76.31 99.51 -197.60
C ALA A 524 75.89 98.46 -198.67
N ALA A 525 75.51 97.24 -198.27
CA ALA A 525 75.22 96.12 -199.17
C ALA A 525 73.75 96.07 -199.69
N ASN A 526 73.14 94.87 -199.78
CA ASN A 526 72.13 94.55 -200.81
C ASN A 526 70.76 94.03 -200.31
N LYS A 527 69.73 94.14 -201.18
CA LYS A 527 68.39 93.51 -200.98
C LYS A 527 67.59 93.32 -202.29
N THR A 528 67.19 92.08 -202.58
CA THR A 528 66.21 91.64 -203.61
C THR A 528 65.53 90.36 -203.10
N LYS A 529 64.18 90.24 -203.04
CA LYS A 529 63.20 89.85 -204.09
C LYS A 529 63.37 88.42 -204.65
N THR A 530 62.34 87.58 -204.90
CA THR A 530 60.95 87.35 -204.37
C THR A 530 60.32 86.15 -205.14
N TRP A 531 59.18 85.61 -204.68
CA TRP A 531 58.23 84.75 -205.48
C TRP A 531 58.80 83.38 -205.92
N LYS A 532 58.06 82.33 -206.32
CA LYS A 532 56.64 81.86 -206.37
C LYS A 532 56.73 80.30 -206.46
N ASP A 533 55.80 79.42 -206.10
CA ASP A 533 54.54 79.41 -205.33
C ASP A 533 54.49 78.10 -204.49
N LYS A 534 53.54 77.93 -203.55
CA LYS A 534 53.77 77.12 -202.31
C LYS A 534 52.75 76.00 -202.02
N VAL A 535 53.19 74.94 -201.32
CA VAL A 535 52.55 73.59 -201.18
C VAL A 535 52.48 73.10 -199.70
N ALA A 536 51.45 72.33 -199.25
CA ALA A 536 51.16 72.00 -197.81
C ALA A 536 50.31 70.68 -197.53
N LYS A 537 50.38 69.84 -196.41
CA LYS A 537 51.33 69.68 -195.20
C LYS A 537 51.23 68.57 -193.99
N HIS A 538 52.09 68.66 -192.82
CA HIS A 538 52.60 67.74 -191.59
C HIS A 538 53.12 68.23 -190.05
N GLU A 539 53.83 67.45 -189.07
CA GLU A 539 53.89 67.32 -187.44
C GLU A 539 55.13 67.55 -186.28
N GLY A 540 55.38 66.79 -185.08
CA GLY A 540 56.08 67.07 -183.62
C GLY A 540 57.24 66.16 -182.82
N LEU A 541 57.81 65.97 -181.49
CA LEU A 541 57.76 66.07 -179.87
C LEU A 541 59.21 66.03 -178.97
N VAL A 542 59.73 65.81 -177.63
CA VAL A 542 59.64 65.34 -176.06
C VAL A 542 60.88 65.82 -175.01
N ARG A 543 61.46 65.54 -173.70
CA ARG A 543 61.56 64.78 -172.26
C ARG A 543 62.64 65.41 -171.12
N LEU A 544 63.22 65.14 -169.81
CA LEU A 544 63.43 64.31 -168.44
C LEU A 544 64.28 65.09 -167.19
N ILE A 545 64.91 64.86 -165.89
CA ILE A 545 65.34 63.95 -164.60
C ILE A 545 65.90 64.74 -163.19
N GLN A 546 66.60 64.51 -161.93
CA GLN A 546 67.41 63.57 -160.89
C GLN A 546 67.67 63.87 -159.19
N PRO A 547 68.80 63.69 -158.27
CA PRO A 547 68.89 63.36 -156.68
C PRO A 547 69.91 64.01 -155.49
N GLY A 548 70.26 63.46 -154.18
CA GLY A 548 71.00 64.08 -152.88
C GLY A 548 71.78 63.39 -151.51
N GLN A 549 72.20 64.03 -150.28
CA GLN A 549 73.16 63.66 -149.00
C GLN A 549 73.23 64.39 -147.45
N LYS A 550 73.78 63.90 -146.19
CA LYS A 550 74.01 64.59 -144.72
C LYS A 550 74.42 63.88 -143.22
N GLU A 551 74.57 64.50 -141.91
CA GLU A 551 75.28 64.07 -140.49
C GLU A 551 74.98 64.61 -138.88
N PRO A 552 75.53 64.12 -137.61
CA PRO A 552 75.20 64.35 -136.03
C PRO A 552 76.21 64.36 -134.64
N GLN A 553 75.87 64.51 -133.24
CA GLN A 553 76.76 64.49 -131.86
C GLN A 553 76.25 64.46 -130.21
N ARG A 554 77.04 64.36 -128.98
CA ARG A 554 76.67 64.40 -127.37
C ARG A 554 77.71 64.33 -126.01
N MET A 555 77.42 64.57 -124.61
CA MET A 555 78.24 64.54 -123.19
C MET A 555 77.48 64.36 -121.66
N THR A 556 77.79 64.36 -120.23
CA THR A 556 78.82 64.43 -118.96
C THR A 556 78.36 64.17 -117.33
N ASN A 557 79.15 64.23 -116.11
CA ASN A 557 78.83 63.77 -114.57
C ASN A 557 79.61 64.18 -113.11
N TRP A 558 79.18 64.00 -111.72
CA TRP A 558 79.89 64.28 -110.27
C TRP A 558 79.35 63.97 -108.67
N GLY A 559 80.13 63.76 -107.47
CA GLY A 559 80.01 64.14 -105.87
C GLY A 559 79.76 63.28 -104.42
N PRO A 560 80.35 63.46 -103.10
CA PRO A 560 79.99 62.74 -101.71
C PRO A 560 80.48 63.05 -100.12
N ALA A 561 79.95 62.43 -98.96
CA ALA A 561 80.59 61.98 -97.57
C ALA A 561 79.70 61.57 -96.25
N SER A 562 80.26 61.06 -95.07
CA SER A 562 79.58 60.35 -93.88
C SER A 562 80.13 60.42 -92.36
N PHE A 563 79.62 59.59 -91.37
CA PHE A 563 79.84 59.51 -89.87
C PHE A 563 81.24 59.06 -89.29
N THR A 564 81.53 59.22 -87.96
CA THR A 564 82.86 58.91 -87.31
C THR A 564 82.94 58.49 -85.80
N ASP A 565 83.75 57.45 -85.51
CA ASP A 565 84.57 57.08 -84.32
C ASP A 565 84.14 57.27 -82.84
N THR A 566 83.56 58.39 -82.40
CA THR A 566 83.37 58.64 -80.95
C THR A 566 82.11 58.00 -80.36
N GLU A 567 81.19 57.59 -81.23
CA GLU A 567 79.92 56.95 -80.88
C GLU A 567 80.11 55.47 -80.46
N LEU A 568 81.37 55.00 -80.51
CA LEU A 568 81.93 53.72 -80.07
C LEU A 568 81.75 53.44 -78.56
N GLU A 569 80.49 53.30 -78.13
CA GLU A 569 79.90 52.25 -77.29
C GLU A 569 80.46 51.94 -75.89
N MET A 570 81.76 52.00 -75.66
CA MET A 570 82.42 51.51 -74.45
C MET A 570 81.98 52.27 -73.19
N ARG A 571 81.78 53.60 -73.29
CA ARG A 571 81.56 54.45 -72.10
C ARG A 571 80.21 54.24 -71.40
N LYS A 572 79.14 53.87 -72.11
CA LYS A 572 77.83 53.61 -71.47
C LYS A 572 77.68 52.18 -70.94
N LYS A 573 78.48 51.21 -71.40
CA LYS A 573 78.54 49.85 -70.82
C LYS A 573 78.90 49.88 -69.32
N PHE A 574 79.73 50.84 -68.88
CA PHE A 574 80.06 51.06 -67.47
C PHE A 574 78.87 51.64 -66.67
N TRP A 575 78.20 52.66 -67.21
CA TRP A 575 77.10 53.35 -66.52
C TRP A 575 75.91 52.42 -66.23
N GLN A 576 75.52 51.59 -67.19
CA GLN A 576 74.38 50.67 -67.06
C GLN A 576 74.58 49.56 -66.00
N GLN A 577 75.82 49.27 -65.58
CA GLN A 577 76.08 48.32 -64.49
C GLN A 577 76.02 48.97 -63.11
N SER A 578 76.32 50.26 -63.00
CA SER A 578 76.63 50.90 -61.71
C SER A 578 75.43 51.37 -60.89
N LYS A 579 74.23 51.54 -61.48
CA LYS A 579 73.04 52.08 -60.78
C LYS A 579 72.15 51.02 -60.14
N ALA A 580 72.75 49.95 -59.59
CA ALA A 580 72.10 48.92 -58.77
C ALA A 580 70.86 48.21 -59.38
N LYS A 581 70.90 47.91 -60.68
CA LYS A 581 70.12 46.86 -61.39
C LYS A 581 68.66 46.62 -60.92
N GLY A 582 67.73 47.44 -61.43
CA GLY A 582 66.38 46.94 -61.73
C GLY A 582 65.20 47.88 -61.42
N ALA A 583 65.34 48.78 -60.44
CA ALA A 583 64.23 49.64 -60.01
C ALA A 583 64.38 51.09 -60.51
N GLN A 584 64.09 51.33 -61.79
CA GLN A 584 63.66 52.65 -62.27
C GLN A 584 62.91 52.56 -63.62
N THR A 585 61.58 52.66 -63.56
CA THR A 585 60.78 53.13 -64.70
C THR A 585 60.91 54.66 -64.81
N GLN A 586 60.80 55.20 -66.03
CA GLN A 586 60.60 56.63 -66.35
C GLN A 586 61.61 57.60 -65.68
N THR A 587 62.55 58.17 -66.40
CA THR A 587 62.42 58.74 -67.75
C THR A 587 63.03 57.93 -68.87
#